data_AF-A0A432XYM4-F1
#
_entry.id   AF-A0A432XYM4-F1
#
_cell.length_a   1.000
_cell.length_b   1.000
_cell.length_c   1.000
_cell.angle_alpha   90.00
_cell.angle_beta   90.00
_cell.angle_gamma   90.00
#
_symmetry.space_group_name_H-M   'P 1'
#
loop_
_entity.id
_entity.type
_entity.pdbx_description
1 polymer ?
#
loop_
_entity_poly.entity_id
_entity_poly.type
_entity_poly.pdbx_seq_one_letter_code
_entity_poly.pdbx_strand_id
1 'polypeptide(L)'
;MTKVFEAKLAKLREHITQLLTSDEAPVEDLEKHINIYYKQLPFYTEEVLETNGQEEAAQILSKEIKFVEVLKGQLDELKDERKLALLGLAKGKKARRKY
;
A
#
# COMPACT_ATOMS: atom_id res chain seq x y z
N MET A 1 20.34 -5.53 -16.64
CA MET A 1 18.94 -5.95 -16.85
C MET A 1 17.98 -5.39 -15.78
N THR A 2 18.31 -4.26 -15.15
CA THR A 2 17.61 -3.63 -14.02
C THR A 2 16.26 -2.97 -14.36
N LYS A 3 16.04 -2.59 -15.64
CA LYS A 3 14.87 -1.80 -16.08
C LYS A 3 13.52 -2.50 -15.98
N VAL A 4 13.49 -3.83 -16.03
CA VAL A 4 12.21 -4.58 -16.02
C VAL A 4 11.60 -4.58 -14.63
N PHE A 5 12.44 -4.57 -13.60
CA PHE A 5 12.00 -4.73 -12.23
C PHE A 5 11.63 -3.40 -11.56
N GLU A 6 12.44 -2.35 -11.75
CA GLU A 6 12.05 -0.98 -11.37
C GLU A 6 10.72 -0.58 -12.02
N ALA A 7 10.49 -1.00 -13.28
CA ALA A 7 9.22 -0.79 -13.96
C ALA A 7 8.05 -1.56 -13.33
N LYS A 8 8.28 -2.76 -12.76
CA LYS A 8 7.26 -3.53 -12.04
C LYS A 8 6.93 -2.89 -10.69
N LEU A 9 7.94 -2.47 -9.91
CA LEU A 9 7.73 -1.71 -8.67
C LEU A 9 7.00 -0.40 -8.93
N ALA A 10 7.45 0.37 -9.93
CA ALA A 10 6.81 1.63 -10.31
C ALA A 10 5.34 1.42 -10.69
N LYS A 11 5.03 0.39 -11.50
CA LYS A 11 3.64 0.05 -11.84
C LYS A 11 2.80 -0.36 -10.63
N LEU A 12 3.35 -1.18 -9.73
CA LEU A 12 2.65 -1.59 -8.50
C LEU A 12 2.41 -0.37 -7.59
N ARG A 13 3.41 0.49 -7.46
CA ARG A 13 3.35 1.73 -6.68
C ARG A 13 2.29 2.67 -7.24
N GLU A 14 2.30 2.89 -8.54
CA GLU A 14 1.31 3.71 -9.25
C GLU A 14 -0.10 3.14 -9.09
N HIS A 15 -0.27 1.82 -9.19
CA HIS A 15 -1.56 1.17 -8.99
C HIS A 15 -2.07 1.28 -7.54
N ILE A 16 -1.21 1.08 -6.54
CA ILE A 16 -1.58 1.25 -5.12
C ILE A 16 -1.92 2.70 -4.83
N THR A 17 -1.15 3.66 -5.36
CA THR A 17 -1.46 5.09 -5.23
C THR A 17 -2.79 5.43 -5.87
N GLN A 18 -3.09 4.91 -7.07
CA GLN A 18 -4.39 5.11 -7.73
C GLN A 18 -5.54 4.59 -6.88
N LEU A 19 -5.40 3.38 -6.32
CA LEU A 19 -6.41 2.81 -5.43
C LEU A 19 -6.57 3.64 -4.15
N LEU A 20 -5.50 4.14 -3.54
CA LEU A 20 -5.58 5.04 -2.38
C LEU A 20 -6.27 6.37 -2.68
N THR A 21 -6.12 6.88 -3.90
CA THR A 21 -6.74 8.15 -4.33
C THR A 21 -8.12 7.99 -4.94
N SER A 22 -8.61 6.76 -5.07
CA SER A 22 -9.92 6.48 -5.64
C SER A 22 -10.97 6.48 -4.54
N ASP A 23 -12.02 7.28 -4.73
CA ASP A 23 -13.17 7.37 -3.81
C ASP A 23 -13.92 6.03 -3.65
N GLU A 24 -13.70 5.07 -4.56
CA GLU A 24 -14.43 3.79 -4.62
C GLU A 24 -13.56 2.55 -4.38
N ALA A 25 -12.23 2.69 -4.17
CA ALA A 25 -11.38 1.53 -4.06
C ALA A 25 -11.74 0.67 -2.83
N PRO A 26 -12.06 -0.62 -3.02
CA PRO A 26 -12.35 -1.51 -1.91
C PRO A 26 -11.11 -1.65 -1.03
N VAL A 27 -11.26 -1.38 0.28
CA VAL A 27 -10.21 -1.57 1.28
C VAL A 27 -9.61 -2.98 1.23
N GLU A 28 -10.43 -3.98 0.89
CA GLU A 28 -10.00 -5.38 0.70
C GLU A 28 -9.06 -5.56 -0.49
N ASP A 29 -9.32 -4.86 -1.61
CA ASP A 29 -8.45 -4.89 -2.78
C ASP A 29 -7.14 -4.15 -2.51
N LEU A 30 -7.20 -3.03 -1.79
CA LEU A 30 -6.01 -2.29 -1.35
C LEU A 30 -5.11 -3.17 -0.46
N GLU A 31 -5.69 -3.85 0.53
CA GLU A 31 -4.98 -4.77 1.41
C GLU A 31 -4.33 -5.92 0.65
N LYS A 32 -5.04 -6.50 -0.32
CA LYS A 32 -4.50 -7.56 -1.16
C LYS A 32 -3.27 -7.10 -1.94
N HIS A 33 -3.32 -5.92 -2.54
CA HIS A 33 -2.21 -5.39 -3.33
C HIS A 33 -1.01 -4.99 -2.47
N ILE A 34 -1.24 -4.38 -1.31
CA ILE A 34 -0.18 -4.08 -0.32
C ILE A 34 0.49 -5.37 0.17
N ASN A 35 -0.28 -6.43 0.43
CA ASN A 35 0.27 -7.71 0.85
C ASN A 35 1.07 -8.42 -0.24
N ILE A 36 0.63 -8.34 -1.51
CA ILE A 36 1.41 -8.85 -2.65
C ILE A 36 2.74 -8.10 -2.74
N TYR A 37 2.69 -6.77 -2.67
CA TYR A 37 3.88 -5.93 -2.69
C TYR A 37 4.88 -6.29 -1.59
N TYR A 38 4.40 -6.42 -0.35
CA TYR A 38 5.22 -6.78 0.79
C TYR A 38 5.84 -8.17 0.67
N LYS A 39 5.10 -9.16 0.16
CA LYS A 39 5.61 -10.51 -0.08
C LYS A 39 6.69 -10.57 -1.15
N GLN A 40 6.64 -9.64 -2.11
CA GLN A 40 7.61 -9.60 -3.19
C GLN A 40 8.89 -8.85 -2.79
N LEU A 41 8.83 -7.92 -1.82
CA LEU A 41 9.97 -7.13 -1.34
C LEU A 41 11.26 -7.93 -1.05
N PRO A 42 11.21 -9.08 -0.32
CA PRO A 42 12.41 -9.86 0.01
C PRO A 42 13.14 -10.42 -1.21
N PHE A 43 12.41 -10.86 -2.23
CA PHE A 43 12.99 -11.37 -3.47
C PHE A 43 13.76 -10.27 -4.22
N TYR A 44 13.36 -9.03 -4.02
CA TYR A 44 13.98 -7.86 -4.62
C TYR A 44 15.18 -7.38 -3.82
N THR A 45 15.24 -7.65 -2.52
CA THR A 45 16.43 -7.39 -1.70
C THR A 45 17.65 -8.09 -2.28
N GLU A 46 17.52 -9.36 -2.67
CA GLU A 46 18.61 -10.14 -3.27
C GLU A 46 19.00 -9.59 -4.65
N GLU A 47 18.02 -9.34 -5.53
CA GLU A 47 18.27 -8.86 -6.90
C GLU A 47 18.86 -7.42 -6.92
N VAL A 48 18.42 -6.55 -6.01
CA VAL A 48 18.93 -5.18 -5.88
C VAL A 48 20.33 -5.18 -5.26
N LEU A 49 20.64 -6.08 -4.32
CA LEU A 49 21.98 -6.24 -3.75
C LEU A 49 23.00 -6.81 -4.75
N GLU A 50 22.56 -7.69 -5.64
CA GLU A 50 23.43 -8.24 -6.70
C GLU A 50 23.74 -7.19 -7.78
N THR A 51 22.79 -6.30 -8.07
CA THR A 51 22.90 -5.39 -9.21
C THR A 51 23.39 -3.98 -8.83
N ASN A 52 23.06 -3.52 -7.63
CA ASN A 52 23.48 -2.24 -7.10
C ASN A 52 24.35 -2.50 -5.88
N GLY A 53 25.42 -1.73 -5.69
CA GLY A 53 26.28 -1.89 -4.52
C GLY A 53 25.48 -1.84 -3.22
N GLN A 54 26.00 -2.44 -2.14
CA GLN A 54 25.31 -2.54 -0.85
C GLN A 54 24.68 -1.23 -0.36
N GLU A 55 25.34 -0.10 -0.62
CA GLU A 55 24.90 1.22 -0.18
C GLU A 55 23.67 1.74 -0.94
N GLU A 56 23.63 1.58 -2.27
CA GLU A 56 22.47 1.93 -3.09
C GLU A 56 21.29 0.99 -2.83
N ALA A 57 21.57 -0.31 -2.68
CA ALA A 57 20.56 -1.30 -2.34
C ALA A 57 19.88 -0.97 -1.00
N ALA A 58 20.67 -0.61 0.02
CA ALA A 58 20.14 -0.22 1.32
C ALA A 58 19.25 1.03 1.24
N GLN A 59 19.62 2.02 0.42
CA GLN A 59 18.79 3.21 0.23
C GLN A 59 17.46 2.91 -0.47
N ILE A 60 17.49 2.07 -1.52
CA ILE A 60 16.28 1.67 -2.25
C ILE A 60 15.35 0.89 -1.32
N LEU A 61 15.88 -0.12 -0.62
CA LEU A 61 15.10 -0.95 0.30
C LEU A 61 14.53 -0.14 1.47
N SER A 62 15.29 0.82 2.00
CA SER A 62 14.79 1.71 3.06
C SER A 62 13.62 2.57 2.59
N LYS A 63 13.66 3.10 1.37
CA LYS A 63 12.54 3.85 0.80
C LYS A 63 11.30 2.97 0.62
N GLU A 64 11.50 1.73 0.19
CA GLU A 64 10.39 0.81 -0.04
C GLU A 64 9.76 0.30 1.26
N ILE A 65 10.56 0.04 2.29
CA ILE A 65 10.04 -0.30 3.62
C ILE A 65 9.18 0.86 4.15
N LYS A 66 9.70 2.10 4.10
CA LYS A 66 8.95 3.29 4.53
C LYS A 66 7.65 3.46 3.75
N PHE A 67 7.68 3.20 2.44
CA PHE A 67 6.48 3.25 1.62
C PHE A 67 5.43 2.24 2.09
N VAL A 68 5.82 0.98 2.34
CA VAL A 68 4.90 -0.04 2.87
C VAL A 68 4.36 0.29 4.25
N GLU A 69 5.18 0.86 5.14
CA GLU A 69 4.75 1.29 6.46
C GLU A 69 3.66 2.38 6.37
N VAL A 70 3.85 3.37 5.50
CA VAL A 70 2.85 4.41 5.24
C VAL A 70 1.56 3.80 4.68
N LEU A 71 1.67 2.89 3.71
CA LEU A 71 0.52 2.21 3.12
C LEU A 71 -0.28 1.41 4.16
N LYS A 72 0.40 0.70 5.06
CA LYS A 72 -0.26 -0.05 6.14
C LYS A 72 -0.97 0.89 7.12
N GLY A 73 -0.33 1.99 7.49
CA GLY A 73 -0.95 3.00 8.36
C GLY A 73 -2.24 3.57 7.75
N GLN A 74 -2.21 3.95 6.48
CA GLN A 74 -3.39 4.44 5.77
C GLN A 74 -4.50 3.38 5.63
N LEU A 75 -4.11 2.12 5.40
CA LEU A 75 -5.06 1.01 5.35
C LEU A 75 -5.76 0.80 6.71
N ASP A 76 -5.01 0.88 7.80
CA ASP A 76 -5.56 0.74 9.16
C ASP A 76 -6.50 1.90 9.50
N GLU A 77 -6.15 3.14 9.13
CA GLU A 77 -7.04 4.31 9.26
C GLU A 77 -8.36 4.10 8.49
N LEU A 78 -8.31 3.68 7.23
CA LEU A 78 -9.49 3.39 6.41
C LEU A 78 -10.37 2.28 7.01
N LYS A 79 -9.76 1.23 7.57
CA LYS A 79 -10.47 0.14 8.25
C LYS A 79 -11.18 0.65 9.50
N ASP A 80 -10.53 1.50 10.28
CA ASP A 80 -11.11 2.10 11.48
C ASP A 80 -12.27 3.05 11.16
N GLU A 81 -12.13 3.88 10.12
CA GLU A 81 -13.23 4.72 9.64
C GLU A 81 -14.45 3.90 9.21
N ARG A 82 -14.24 2.82 8.42
CA ARG A 82 -15.32 1.92 8.00
C ARG A 82 -15.98 1.24 9.20
N LYS A 83 -15.19 0.79 10.18
CA LYS A 83 -15.70 0.21 11.43
C LYS A 83 -16.53 1.21 12.22
N LEU A 84 -16.10 2.47 12.33
CA LEU A 84 -16.85 3.53 13.00
C LEU A 84 -18.16 3.85 12.28
N ALA A 85 -18.16 3.92 10.95
CA ALA A 85 -19.36 4.12 10.14
C ALA A 85 -20.37 2.98 10.33
N LEU A 86 -19.90 1.72 10.29
CA LEU A 86 -20.74 0.54 10.54
C LEU A 86 -21.29 0.52 11.96
N LEU A 87 -20.49 0.90 12.98
CA LEU A 87 -20.97 1.05 14.34
C LEU A 87 -22.00 2.18 14.48
N GLY A 88 -21.84 3.29 13.75
CA GLY A 88 -22.81 4.39 13.70
C GLY A 88 -24.17 3.96 13.12
N LEU A 89 -24.13 3.17 12.03
CA LEU A 89 -25.31 2.55 11.42
C LEU A 89 -25.96 1.53 12.38
N ALA A 90 -25.17 0.64 12.99
CA ALA A 90 -25.64 -0.38 13.91
C ALA A 90 -26.23 0.21 15.21
N LYS A 91 -25.72 1.36 15.68
CA LYS A 91 -26.28 2.09 16.83
C LYS A 91 -27.58 2.85 16.50
N GLY A 92 -28.16 2.67 15.32
CA GLY A 92 -29.49 3.18 14.98
C GLY A 92 -29.58 4.70 14.82
N LYS A 93 -28.44 5.42 14.77
CA LYS A 93 -28.44 6.82 14.35
C LYS A 93 -28.64 6.84 12.85
N LYS A 94 -29.90 6.99 12.41
CA LYS A 94 -30.23 7.42 11.03
C LYS A 94 -29.20 8.47 10.63
N ALA A 95 -28.42 8.22 9.59
CA ALA A 95 -27.47 9.16 9.02
C ALA A 95 -28.23 10.43 8.62
N ARG A 96 -28.35 11.36 9.57
CA ARG A 96 -28.83 12.71 9.32
C ARG A 96 -27.60 13.49 8.89
N ARG A 97 -27.31 13.45 7.59
CA ARG A 97 -27.25 14.63 6.72
C ARG A 97 -26.59 14.25 5.39
N LYS A 98 -27.30 14.62 4.31
CA LYS A 98 -26.73 15.02 3.02
C LYS A 98 -25.62 16.03 3.29
N TYR A 99 -24.42 15.80 2.78
CA TYR A 99 -23.55 16.72 2.04
C TYR A 99 -22.37 15.91 1.54
#